data_AF-A0A959Y8V9-F1
#
_entry.id   AF-A0A959Y8V9-F1
#
_cell.length_a   1.000
_cell.length_b   1.000
_cell.length_c   1.000
_cell.angle_alpha   90.00
_cell.angle_beta   90.00
_cell.angle_gamma   90.00
#
_symmetry.space_group_name_H-M   'P 1'
#
loop_
_entity.id
_entity.type
_entity.pdbx_description
1 polymer ?
#
loop_
_entity_poly.entity_id
_entity_poly.type
_entity_poly.pdbx_seq_one_letter_code
_entity_poly.pdbx_strand_id
1 'polypeptide(L)'
;MGNYFHGTEMVYDPGKRAFAKELRQRMTRAEVHMWKHALRAGMLKGYGFHRQYPVAGYVADFYCSELSLVIEVDGGIHGIPEQAQHDLVRTKKLEGLGL
;
A
#
# COMPACT_ATOMS: atom_id res chain seq x y z
N MET A 1 19.28 -8.90 14.56
CA MET A 1 18.83 -9.38 13.23
C MET A 1 17.50 -10.10 13.44
N GLY A 2 16.39 -9.35 13.45
CA GLY A 2 15.05 -9.90 13.69
C GLY A 2 14.37 -10.20 12.36
N ASN A 3 14.12 -11.48 12.09
CA ASN A 3 13.33 -11.93 10.97
C ASN A 3 11.84 -11.72 11.27
N TYR A 4 11.31 -10.52 11.01
CA TYR A 4 9.88 -10.21 11.07
C TYR A 4 9.17 -10.65 9.78
N PHE A 5 9.15 -11.95 9.50
CA PHE A 5 8.60 -12.50 8.24
C PHE A 5 7.27 -13.25 8.37
N HIS A 6 6.54 -13.14 9.49
CA HIS A 6 5.30 -13.92 9.66
C HIS A 6 4.01 -13.21 9.21
N GLY A 7 4.03 -11.92 8.83
CA GLY A 7 2.82 -11.19 8.41
C GLY A 7 2.66 -11.00 6.90
N THR A 8 3.75 -10.91 6.15
CA THR A 8 3.73 -10.46 4.74
C THR A 8 3.20 -11.51 3.77
N GLU A 9 3.45 -12.79 4.01
CA GLU A 9 3.07 -13.85 3.06
C GLU A 9 1.56 -14.11 3.02
N MET A 10 0.83 -13.84 4.11
CA MET A 10 -0.62 -14.05 4.15
C MET A 10 -1.42 -12.96 3.45
N VAL A 11 -0.87 -11.76 3.31
CA VAL A 11 -1.58 -10.61 2.72
C VAL A 11 -1.12 -10.27 1.31
N TYR A 12 0.07 -10.73 0.90
CA TYR A 12 0.62 -10.46 -0.43
C TYR A 12 -0.18 -11.15 -1.53
N ASP A 13 -0.57 -10.41 -2.56
CA ASP A 13 -1.25 -10.96 -3.73
C ASP A 13 -0.32 -11.02 -4.97
N PRO A 14 0.18 -12.21 -5.36
CA PRO A 14 1.04 -12.33 -6.53
C PRO A 14 0.32 -12.01 -7.85
N GLY A 15 -1.01 -12.15 -7.92
CA GLY A 15 -1.80 -11.87 -9.11
C GLY A 15 -1.78 -10.40 -9.52
N LYS A 16 -1.50 -9.49 -8.57
CA LYS A 16 -1.39 -8.04 -8.82
C LYS A 16 0.04 -7.58 -9.03
N ARG A 17 1.04 -8.47 -9.03
CA ARG A 17 2.47 -8.11 -9.14
C ARG A 17 2.81 -7.34 -10.42
N ALA A 18 2.28 -7.78 -11.57
CA ALA A 18 2.52 -7.11 -12.85
C ALA A 18 1.94 -5.70 -12.85
N PHE A 19 0.68 -5.57 -12.43
CA PHE A 19 0.00 -4.28 -12.31
C PHE A 19 0.72 -3.33 -11.34
N ALA A 20 1.13 -3.82 -10.17
CA ALA A 20 1.94 -3.04 -9.23
C ALA A 20 3.27 -2.56 -9.82
N LYS A 21 3.91 -3.35 -10.70
CA LYS A 21 5.13 -2.92 -11.39
C LYS A 21 4.86 -1.74 -12.34
N GLU A 22 3.73 -1.76 -13.05
CA GLU A 22 3.30 -0.63 -13.89
C GLU A 22 2.99 0.61 -13.05
N LEU A 23 2.27 0.46 -11.94
CA LEU A 23 1.95 1.58 -11.04
C LEU A 23 3.21 2.24 -10.47
N ARG A 24 4.27 1.48 -10.15
CA ARG A 24 5.57 2.07 -9.72
C ARG A 24 6.19 3.01 -10.74
N GLN A 25 5.85 2.87 -12.02
CA GLN A 25 6.33 3.73 -13.11
C GLN A 25 5.39 4.92 -13.36
N ARG A 26 4.15 4.87 -12.84
CA ARG A 26 3.08 5.83 -13.09
C ARG A 26 2.55 6.50 -11.81
N MET A 27 3.33 6.50 -10.74
CA MET A 27 2.97 7.13 -9.46
C MET A 27 2.63 8.61 -9.65
N THR A 28 1.64 9.10 -8.91
CA THR A 28 1.30 10.52 -8.91
C THR A 28 2.43 11.38 -8.34
N ARG A 29 2.40 12.69 -8.58
CA ARG A 29 3.38 13.64 -8.01
C ARG A 29 3.38 13.58 -6.47
N ALA A 30 2.20 13.42 -5.86
CA ALA A 30 2.03 13.33 -4.41
C ALA A 30 2.70 12.06 -3.85
N GLU A 31 2.41 10.91 -4.45
CA GLU A 31 3.05 9.64 -4.06
C GLU A 31 4.57 9.68 -4.26
N VAL A 32 5.06 10.22 -5.39
CA VAL A 32 6.51 10.35 -5.63
C VAL A 32 7.17 11.22 -4.58
N HIS A 33 6.54 12.32 -4.19
CA HIS A 33 7.05 13.22 -3.15
C HIS A 33 7.09 12.52 -1.79
N MET A 34 5.99 11.88 -1.37
CA MET A 34 5.93 11.13 -0.12
C MET A 34 6.97 10.00 -0.07
N TRP A 35 7.12 9.24 -1.16
CA TRP A 35 8.14 8.20 -1.25
C TRP A 35 9.55 8.75 -1.07
N LYS A 36 9.91 9.78 -1.84
CA LYS A 36 11.29 10.31 -1.87
C LYS A 36 11.70 11.00 -0.58
N HIS A 37 10.75 11.65 0.10
CA HIS A 37 11.07 12.56 1.20
C HIS A 37 10.65 12.04 2.59
N ALA A 38 9.78 11.02 2.67
CA ALA A 38 9.31 10.51 3.95
C ALA A 38 9.55 9.00 4.13
N LEU A 39 9.27 8.18 3.12
CA LEU A 39 9.10 6.73 3.33
C LEU A 39 10.26 5.85 2.84
N ARG A 40 11.06 6.33 1.87
CA ARG A 40 12.16 5.54 1.30
C ARG A 40 13.25 5.27 2.36
N ALA A 41 13.83 4.07 2.30
CA ALA A 41 15.07 3.71 3.02
C ALA A 41 15.04 3.98 4.53
N GLY A 42 13.92 3.71 5.20
CA GLY A 42 13.82 3.86 6.65
C GLY A 42 13.82 5.30 7.14
N MET A 43 13.60 6.29 6.25
CA MET A 43 13.57 7.70 6.64
C MET A 43 12.52 7.98 7.72
N LEU A 44 11.39 7.29 7.69
CA LEU A 44 10.39 7.38 8.74
C LEU A 44 10.74 6.44 9.89
N LYS A 45 11.49 6.96 10.87
CA LYS A 45 11.80 6.28 12.15
C LYS A 45 12.46 4.89 12.00
N GLY A 46 13.10 4.61 10.86
CA GLY A 46 13.75 3.33 10.57
C GLY A 46 12.83 2.27 9.94
N TYR A 47 11.53 2.52 9.79
CA TYR A 47 10.57 1.54 9.27
C TYR A 47 10.70 1.33 7.77
N GLY A 48 10.64 0.07 7.34
CA GLY A 48 10.62 -0.33 5.93
C GLY A 48 9.25 -0.13 5.29
N PHE A 49 9.19 0.70 4.25
CA PHE A 49 8.00 0.85 3.41
C PHE A 49 8.21 0.28 2.01
N HIS A 50 7.19 -0.40 1.50
CA HIS A 50 7.08 -0.84 0.12
C HIS A 50 6.08 0.06 -0.62
N ARG A 51 6.48 0.61 -1.77
CA ARG A 51 5.57 1.37 -2.65
C ARG A 51 4.85 0.47 -3.64
N GLN A 52 3.58 0.78 -3.91
CA GLN A 52 2.70 0.07 -4.83
C GLN A 52 2.72 -1.43 -4.52
N TYR A 53 2.26 -1.80 -3.34
CA TYR A 53 2.36 -3.14 -2.77
C TYR A 53 1.09 -3.96 -3.04
N PRO A 54 1.18 -5.09 -3.75
CA PRO A 54 0.08 -6.03 -3.91
C PRO A 54 -0.40 -6.56 -2.56
N VAL A 55 -1.67 -6.30 -2.22
CA VAL A 55 -2.27 -6.70 -0.96
C VAL A 55 -3.72 -7.15 -1.16
N ALA A 56 -4.01 -8.41 -0.82
CA ALA A 56 -5.35 -8.96 -0.73
C ALA A 56 -6.30 -8.64 -1.91
N GLY A 57 -5.84 -8.73 -3.17
CA GLY A 57 -6.66 -8.40 -4.35
C GLY A 57 -6.53 -6.95 -4.83
N TYR A 58 -5.78 -6.11 -4.14
CA TYR A 58 -5.58 -4.69 -4.43
C TYR A 58 -4.08 -4.35 -4.53
N VAL A 59 -3.78 -3.10 -4.88
CA VAL A 59 -2.42 -2.55 -4.77
C VAL A 59 -2.53 -1.31 -3.88
N ALA A 60 -1.84 -1.33 -2.75
CA ALA A 60 -1.74 -0.19 -1.84
C ALA A 60 -0.60 0.75 -2.28
N ASP A 61 -0.77 2.06 -2.11
CA ASP A 61 0.27 3.02 -2.49
C ASP A 61 1.54 2.82 -1.67
N PHE A 62 1.40 2.63 -0.35
CA PHE A 62 2.49 2.21 0.53
C PHE A 62 2.05 1.19 1.56
N TYR A 63 2.96 0.29 1.92
CA TYR A 63 2.75 -0.74 2.92
C TYR A 63 3.97 -0.89 3.83
N CYS A 64 3.75 -0.98 5.13
CA CYS A 64 4.76 -1.29 6.13
C CYS A 64 4.35 -2.55 6.91
N SER A 65 5.13 -3.61 6.76
CA SER A 65 4.87 -4.89 7.43
C SER A 65 5.12 -4.83 8.93
N GLU A 66 6.12 -4.06 9.36
CA GLU A 66 6.49 -3.89 10.78
C GLU A 66 5.36 -3.25 11.60
N LEU A 67 4.56 -2.41 10.95
CA LEU A 67 3.45 -1.69 11.57
C LEU A 67 2.08 -2.26 11.20
N SER A 68 2.02 -3.26 10.31
CA SER A 68 0.77 -3.71 9.68
C SER A 68 -0.06 -2.54 9.18
N LEU A 69 0.58 -1.64 8.41
CA LEU A 69 0.02 -0.35 8.02
C LEU A 69 -0.04 -0.22 6.50
N VAL A 70 -1.23 0.11 6.00
CA VAL A 70 -1.47 0.58 4.63
C VAL A 70 -1.61 2.11 4.63
N ILE A 71 -0.96 2.77 3.67
CA ILE A 71 -1.12 4.22 3.43
C ILE A 71 -1.59 4.39 1.98
N GLU A 72 -2.70 5.08 1.82
CA GLU A 72 -3.25 5.50 0.53
C GLU A 72 -3.07 7.00 0.39
N VAL A 73 -2.50 7.42 -0.73
CA VAL A 73 -2.39 8.84 -1.05
C VAL A 73 -3.62 9.19 -1.85
N ASP A 74 -4.45 10.06 -1.29
CA ASP A 74 -5.64 10.55 -1.99
C ASP A 74 -5.25 11.19 -3.33
N GLY A 75 -5.55 10.47 -4.40
CA GLY A 75 -5.31 10.84 -5.78
C GLY A 75 -6.41 11.73 -6.36
N GLY A 76 -7.08 12.58 -5.60
CA GLY A 76 -7.89 13.69 -6.12
C GLY A 76 -9.11 13.33 -6.97
N ILE A 77 -9.47 12.05 -7.12
CA ILE A 77 -10.73 11.61 -7.74
C ILE A 77 -11.71 11.23 -6.62
N HIS A 78 -11.96 12.19 -5.73
CA HIS A 78 -13.04 12.09 -4.75
C HIS A 78 -14.36 12.44 -5.45
N GLY A 79 -15.34 11.52 -5.44
CA GLY A 79 -16.74 11.89 -5.72
C GLY A 79 -17.53 11.03 -6.71
N ILE A 80 -17.01 9.90 -7.20
CA ILE A 80 -17.79 8.96 -8.02
C ILE A 80 -18.49 7.96 -7.08
N PRO A 81 -19.83 7.85 -7.03
CA PRO A 81 -20.55 6.98 -6.10
C PRO A 81 -20.13 5.50 -6.16
N GLU A 82 -19.82 5.00 -7.35
CA GLU A 82 -19.32 3.63 -7.58
C GLU A 82 -17.95 3.39 -6.91
N GLN A 83 -17.12 4.43 -6.80
CA GLN A 83 -15.83 4.38 -6.12
C GLN A 83 -16.01 4.20 -4.61
N ALA A 84 -17.01 4.86 -4.02
CA ALA A 84 -17.26 4.80 -2.57
C ALA A 84 -17.66 3.40 -2.10
N GLN A 85 -18.45 2.66 -2.88
CA GLN A 85 -18.80 1.28 -2.52
C GLN A 85 -17.58 0.34 -2.63
N HIS A 86 -16.76 0.51 -3.66
CA HIS A 86 -15.52 -0.24 -3.82
C HIS A 86 -14.53 0.03 -2.69
N ASP A 87 -14.39 1.29 -2.27
CA ASP A 87 -13.51 1.70 -1.19
C ASP A 87 -13.97 1.12 0.15
N LEU A 88 -15.28 1.11 0.43
CA LEU A 88 -15.83 0.50 1.65
C LEU A 88 -15.55 -1.01 1.72
N VAL A 89 -15.72 -1.74 0.62
CA VAL A 89 -15.43 -3.18 0.57
C VAL A 89 -13.94 -3.43 0.76
N ARG A 90 -13.09 -2.60 0.13
CA ARG A 90 -11.65 -2.65 0.27
C ARG A 90 -11.22 -2.41 1.72
N THR A 91 -11.67 -1.33 2.34
CA THR A 91 -11.33 -0.96 3.73
C THR A 91 -11.68 -2.09 4.68
N LYS A 92 -12.92 -2.59 4.64
CA LYS A 92 -13.34 -3.71 5.51
C LYS A 92 -12.49 -4.97 5.32
N LYS A 93 -12.08 -5.26 4.08
CA LYS A 93 -11.23 -6.42 3.80
C LYS A 93 -9.84 -6.25 4.41
N LEU A 94 -9.24 -5.07 4.29
CA LEU A 94 -7.92 -4.80 4.85
C LEU A 94 -7.95 -4.80 6.38
N GLU A 95 -8.94 -4.16 6.99
CA GLU A 95 -9.16 -4.18 8.44
C GLU A 95 -9.35 -5.61 8.98
N GLY A 96 -10.10 -6.45 8.27
CA GLY A 96 -10.27 -7.87 8.61
C GLY A 96 -8.99 -8.70 8.56
N LEU A 97 -7.94 -8.19 7.90
CA LEU A 97 -6.60 -8.78 7.87
C LEU A 97 -5.66 -8.17 8.91
N GLY A 98 -6.15 -7.24 9.74
CA GLY A 98 -5.34 -6.51 10.72
C GLY A 98 -4.45 -5.43 10.09
N LEU A 99 -4.82 -4.90 8.92
CA LEU A 99 -4.12 -3.85 8.17
C LEU A 99 -4.85 -2.50 8.22
#